data_AF-A0A4U1IGZ5-F1
#
_entry.id   AF-A0A4U1IGZ5-F1
#
_cell.length_a   1.000
_cell.length_b   1.000
_cell.length_c   1.000
_cell.angle_alpha   90.00
_cell.angle_beta   90.00
_cell.angle_gamma   90.00
#
_symmetry.space_group_name_H-M   'P 1'
#
loop_
_entity.id
_entity.type
_entity.pdbx_description
1 polymer ?
#
loop_
_entity_poly.entity_id
_entity_poly.type
_entity_poly.pdbx_seq_one_letter_code
_entity_poly.pdbx_strand_id
1 'polypeptide(L)'
;MRRRSLSSALPWLASALLAACTGSAPPAREASPASIPNAPPPPAAPTLPPGVLAEGAGAQGVVRVEERDGLRLLTIDGVVQAAVPAGRRDIVASPDPLVTLVRAARPNARTVLVIGLGSGRTAAALAAAGLEVEVAELEPAVIDFARRFFGYQGHAIASDGLD
;
A
#
# COMPACT_ATOMS: atom_id res chain seq x y z
N MET A 1 -57.82 18.94 19.67
CA MET A 1 -58.71 19.11 18.49
C MET A 1 -57.89 18.81 17.23
N ARG A 2 -58.12 17.67 16.56
CA ARG A 2 -58.67 17.52 15.18
C ARG A 2 -57.90 18.38 14.14
N ARG A 3 -57.32 17.87 13.05
CA ARG A 3 -57.71 16.75 12.17
C ARG A 3 -56.50 16.07 11.48
N ARG A 4 -56.77 14.83 11.08
CA ARG A 4 -56.00 13.91 10.22
C ARG A 4 -55.84 14.44 8.79
N SER A 5 -54.76 14.04 8.12
CA SER A 5 -54.79 13.68 6.70
C SER A 5 -53.85 12.49 6.47
N LEU A 6 -54.45 11.33 6.18
CA LEU A 6 -53.81 10.18 5.55
C LEU A 6 -54.06 10.28 4.05
N SER A 7 -53.03 10.01 3.25
CA SER A 7 -53.10 9.47 1.88
C SER A 7 -51.67 9.15 1.44
N SER A 8 -51.32 8.07 0.75
CA SER A 8 -51.93 6.79 0.40
C SER A 8 -50.95 6.13 -0.59
N ALA A 9 -50.76 4.82 -0.48
CA ALA A 9 -50.37 3.89 -1.56
C ALA A 9 -48.98 4.09 -2.22
N LEU A 10 -48.19 3.09 -2.60
CA LEU A 10 -48.20 1.63 -2.53
C LEU A 10 -46.74 1.21 -2.86
N PRO A 11 -46.30 0.00 -2.48
CA PRO A 11 -44.92 -0.47 -2.61
C PRO A 11 -44.68 -1.08 -3.99
N TRP A 12 -43.50 -0.86 -4.56
CA TRP A 12 -43.04 -1.64 -5.72
C TRP A 12 -42.00 -2.64 -5.25
N LEU A 13 -42.50 -3.82 -4.85
CA LEU A 13 -41.78 -5.08 -4.92
C LEU A 13 -41.64 -5.44 -6.40
N ALA A 14 -40.42 -5.36 -6.94
CA ALA A 14 -40.05 -6.09 -8.14
C ALA A 14 -39.35 -7.38 -7.71
N SER A 15 -40.15 -8.40 -7.42
CA SER A 15 -39.72 -9.80 -7.50
C SER A 15 -39.83 -10.28 -8.95
N ALA A 16 -39.12 -11.37 -9.26
CA ALA A 16 -39.11 -12.13 -10.52
C ALA A 16 -37.98 -11.69 -11.49
N LEU A 17 -37.06 -12.53 -11.96
CA LEU A 17 -37.00 -13.98 -12.05
C LEU A 17 -35.55 -14.47 -11.85
N LEU A 18 -35.37 -15.49 -11.00
CA LEU A 18 -34.24 -16.40 -11.10
C LEU A 18 -34.48 -17.28 -12.33
N ALA A 19 -33.80 -16.97 -13.44
CA ALA A 19 -33.66 -17.90 -14.54
C ALA A 19 -32.72 -19.03 -14.09
N ALA A 20 -33.33 -20.14 -13.65
CA ALA A 20 -32.61 -21.39 -13.44
C ALA A 20 -32.23 -21.97 -14.81
N CYS A 21 -31.08 -21.55 -15.33
CA CYS A 21 -30.44 -22.23 -16.45
C CYS A 21 -29.92 -23.58 -15.93
N THR A 22 -30.72 -24.63 -16.06
CA THR A 22 -30.29 -26.02 -15.92
C THR A 22 -29.49 -26.42 -17.17
N GLY A 23 -28.30 -25.83 -17.31
CA GLY A 23 -27.30 -26.32 -18.23
C GLY A 23 -26.72 -27.61 -17.66
N SER A 24 -27.15 -28.76 -18.19
CA SER A 24 -26.43 -30.02 -17.98
C SER A 24 -25.00 -29.82 -18.49
N ALA A 25 -24.05 -29.70 -17.55
CA ALA A 25 -22.64 -29.70 -17.88
C ALA A 25 -22.32 -31.07 -18.52
N PRO A 26 -21.68 -31.12 -19.70
CA PRO A 26 -21.11 -32.37 -20.18
C PRO A 26 -20.08 -32.87 -19.16
N PRO A 27 -19.92 -34.19 -18.98
CA PRO A 27 -18.92 -34.72 -18.07
C PRO A 27 -17.57 -34.11 -18.44
N ALA A 28 -16.93 -33.45 -17.46
CA ALA A 28 -15.58 -32.95 -17.60
C ALA A 28 -14.73 -34.13 -18.05
N ARG A 29 -14.30 -34.11 -19.32
CA ARG A 29 -13.28 -35.02 -19.79
C ARG A 29 -12.05 -34.63 -19.01
N GLU A 30 -11.74 -35.42 -18.00
CA GLU A 30 -10.55 -35.32 -17.18
C GLU A 30 -9.38 -35.41 -18.15
N ALA A 31 -8.91 -34.24 -18.58
CA ALA A 31 -7.69 -34.12 -19.34
C ALA A 31 -6.59 -34.48 -18.34
N SER A 32 -6.25 -35.77 -18.32
CA SER A 32 -5.03 -36.28 -17.72
C SER A 32 -3.93 -35.29 -18.12
N PRO A 33 -3.30 -34.58 -17.18
CA PRO A 33 -2.22 -33.69 -17.54
C PRO A 33 -1.17 -34.57 -18.17
N ALA A 34 -1.01 -34.44 -19.50
CA ALA A 34 0.14 -34.96 -20.19
C ALA A 34 1.32 -34.34 -19.46
N SER A 35 1.96 -35.15 -18.62
CA SER A 35 3.11 -34.73 -17.85
C SER A 35 4.16 -34.42 -18.90
N ILE A 36 4.42 -33.14 -19.17
CA ILE A 36 5.50 -32.75 -20.07
C ILE A 36 6.77 -33.28 -19.39
N PRO A 37 7.41 -34.34 -19.93
CA PRO A 37 8.64 -34.81 -19.36
C PRO A 37 9.70 -33.75 -19.69
N ASN A 38 10.26 -33.15 -18.65
CA ASN A 38 11.40 -32.22 -18.71
C ASN A 38 11.11 -30.77 -19.14
N ALA A 39 10.10 -30.11 -18.54
CA ALA A 39 10.22 -28.66 -18.42
C ALA A 39 11.46 -28.35 -17.55
N PRO A 40 12.43 -27.54 -18.02
CA PRO A 40 13.54 -27.13 -17.18
C PRO A 40 12.99 -26.44 -15.93
N PRO A 41 13.56 -26.69 -14.74
CA PRO A 41 13.11 -26.02 -13.53
C PRO A 41 13.14 -24.50 -13.75
N PRO A 42 12.16 -23.75 -13.23
CA PRO A 42 12.19 -22.31 -13.32
C PRO A 42 13.53 -21.80 -12.79
N PRO A 43 14.12 -20.77 -13.41
CA PRO A 43 15.40 -20.23 -12.96
C PRO A 43 15.29 -19.91 -11.47
N ALA A 44 16.30 -20.33 -10.70
CA ALA A 44 16.35 -20.06 -9.28
C ALA A 44 16.21 -18.55 -9.05
N ALA A 45 15.34 -18.16 -8.11
CA ALA A 45 15.21 -16.76 -7.74
C ALA A 45 16.60 -16.22 -7.35
N PRO A 46 16.97 -15.02 -7.80
CA PRO A 46 18.23 -14.41 -7.41
C PRO A 46 18.30 -14.37 -5.88
N THR A 47 19.38 -14.91 -5.32
CA THR A 47 19.59 -14.91 -3.88
C THR A 47 20.03 -13.52 -3.46
N LEU A 48 19.26 -12.89 -2.56
CA LEU A 48 19.59 -11.58 -2.02
C LEU A 48 20.87 -11.65 -1.18
N PRO A 49 21.68 -10.56 -1.14
CA PRO A 49 22.83 -10.50 -0.24
C PRO A 49 22.41 -10.69 1.23
N PRO A 50 23.30 -11.19 2.11
CA PRO A 50 23.01 -11.32 3.54
C PRO A 50 22.53 -10.00 4.15
N GLY A 51 21.43 -10.05 4.91
CA GLY A 51 20.81 -8.87 5.53
C GLY A 51 19.85 -8.08 4.62
N VAL A 52 19.85 -8.32 3.30
CA VAL A 52 18.90 -7.66 2.39
C VAL A 52 17.56 -8.40 2.39
N LEU A 53 16.49 -7.68 2.74
CA LEU A 53 15.12 -8.18 2.80
C LEU A 53 14.39 -8.04 1.47
N ALA A 54 14.70 -6.98 0.72
CA ALA A 54 14.17 -6.72 -0.60
C ALA A 54 15.10 -5.82 -1.40
N GLU A 55 15.07 -5.99 -2.72
CA GLU A 55 15.77 -5.16 -3.69
C GLU A 55 14.82 -4.88 -4.86
N GLY A 56 14.87 -3.66 -5.39
CA GLY A 56 14.10 -3.24 -6.54
C GLY A 56 14.87 -2.21 -7.36
N ALA A 57 14.62 -2.18 -8.67
CA ALA A 57 15.12 -1.12 -9.52
C ALA A 57 14.32 0.17 -9.24
N GLY A 58 15.04 1.29 -9.17
CA GLY A 58 14.49 2.63 -9.07
C GLY A 58 14.96 3.52 -10.22
N ALA A 59 14.34 4.70 -10.36
CA ALA A 59 14.71 5.72 -11.34
C ALA A 59 16.08 6.34 -11.03
N GLN A 60 16.43 6.46 -9.76
CA GLN A 60 17.67 7.08 -9.27
C GLN A 60 18.72 6.07 -8.82
N GLY A 61 18.37 4.79 -8.71
CA GLY A 61 19.30 3.76 -8.26
C GLY A 61 18.62 2.48 -7.78
N VAL A 62 19.39 1.55 -7.25
CA VAL A 62 18.88 0.31 -6.66
C VAL A 62 18.31 0.63 -5.28
N VAL A 63 17.01 0.37 -5.11
CA VAL A 63 16.30 0.52 -3.83
C VAL A 63 16.44 -0.77 -3.04
N ARG A 64 16.87 -0.70 -1.79
CA ARG A 64 16.95 -1.86 -0.89
C ARG A 64 16.27 -1.62 0.44
N VAL A 65 15.74 -2.70 1.00
CA VAL A 65 15.47 -2.82 2.44
C VAL A 65 16.46 -3.81 3.00
N GLU A 66 17.21 -3.40 4.02
CA GLU A 66 18.20 -4.24 4.68
C GLU A 66 18.10 -4.13 6.21
N GLU A 67 18.46 -5.21 6.91
CA GLU A 67 18.63 -5.19 8.35
C GLU A 67 20.12 -5.28 8.71
N ARG A 68 20.60 -4.25 9.43
CA ARG A 68 21.99 -4.14 9.88
C ARG A 68 22.04 -3.39 11.21
N ASP A 69 22.87 -3.85 12.14
CA ASP A 69 23.09 -3.22 13.45
C ASP A 69 21.81 -2.97 14.27
N GLY A 70 20.84 -3.89 14.16
CA GLY A 70 19.55 -3.78 14.87
C GLY A 70 18.58 -2.75 14.26
N LEU A 71 18.87 -2.25 13.05
CA LEU A 71 18.03 -1.32 12.31
C LEU A 71 17.53 -1.99 11.03
N ARG A 72 16.31 -1.63 10.61
CA ARG A 72 15.81 -1.82 9.26
C ARG A 72 15.99 -0.51 8.49
N LEU A 73 16.79 -0.58 7.43
CA LEU A 73 17.18 0.53 6.59
C LEU A 73 16.44 0.45 5.26
N LEU A 74 16.03 1.61 4.74
CA LEU A 74 15.72 1.78 3.32
C LEU A 74 16.87 2.56 2.69
N THR A 75 17.46 2.02 1.63
CA THR A 75 18.58 2.65 0.93
C THR A 75 18.31 2.80 -0.56
N ILE A 76 18.93 3.79 -1.18
CA ILE A 76 19.04 3.96 -2.64
C ILE A 76 20.54 4.05 -2.95
N ASP A 77 21.05 3.11 -3.74
CA ASP A 77 22.49 2.95 -4.03
C ASP A 77 23.36 2.96 -2.76
N GLY A 78 22.85 2.35 -1.68
CA GLY A 78 23.53 2.27 -0.39
C GLY A 78 23.43 3.53 0.49
N VAL A 79 22.84 4.62 0.00
CA VAL A 79 22.57 5.82 0.81
C VAL A 79 21.29 5.61 1.62
N VAL A 80 21.37 5.75 2.93
CA VAL A 80 20.22 5.61 3.85
C VAL A 80 19.21 6.73 3.64
N GLN A 81 17.99 6.36 3.29
CA GLN A 81 16.84 7.26 3.16
C GLN A 81 15.89 7.17 4.35
N ALA A 82 15.84 6.00 5.01
CA ALA A 82 15.10 5.81 6.25
C ALA A 82 15.73 4.73 7.12
N ALA A 83 15.55 4.86 8.44
CA ALA A 83 15.97 3.87 9.41
C ALA A 83 14.91 3.75 10.52
N VAL A 84 14.57 2.52 10.88
CA VAL A 84 13.74 2.20 12.04
C VAL A 84 14.36 1.04 12.82
N PRO A 85 14.06 0.85 14.11
CA PRO A 85 14.46 -0.37 14.82
C PRO A 85 14.00 -1.63 14.08
N ALA A 86 14.88 -2.62 13.94
CA ALA A 86 14.56 -3.88 13.31
C ALA A 86 13.44 -4.62 14.08
N GLY A 87 12.70 -5.47 13.39
CA GLY A 87 11.56 -6.20 13.97
C GLY A 87 10.31 -5.36 14.24
N ARG A 88 10.40 -4.02 14.24
CA ARG A 88 9.24 -3.13 14.31
C ARG A 88 8.65 -2.84 12.92
N ARG A 89 7.33 -2.64 12.89
CA ARG A 89 6.57 -2.15 11.71
C ARG A 89 5.66 -0.97 12.07
N ASP A 90 5.63 -0.58 13.34
CA ASP A 90 4.94 0.58 13.88
C ASP A 90 5.78 1.84 13.66
N ILE A 91 5.56 2.51 12.52
CA ILE A 91 6.30 3.71 12.14
C ILE A 91 5.97 4.97 12.96
N VAL A 92 4.85 4.98 13.70
CA VAL A 92 4.39 6.15 14.48
C VAL A 92 4.71 6.02 15.99
N ALA A 93 5.63 5.13 16.38
CA ALA A 93 5.91 4.84 17.79
C ALA A 93 6.49 6.04 18.60
N SER A 94 6.94 7.10 17.93
CA SER A 94 7.52 8.28 18.56
C SER A 94 7.08 9.54 17.80
N PRO A 95 6.90 10.68 18.48
CA PRO A 95 6.53 11.94 17.84
C PRO A 95 7.48 12.27 16.68
N ASP A 96 6.91 12.71 15.57
CA ASP A 96 7.68 13.22 14.44
C ASP A 96 7.86 14.74 14.61
N PRO A 97 9.10 15.25 14.71
CA PRO A 97 9.33 16.69 14.92
C PRO A 97 8.81 17.55 13.76
N LEU A 98 8.70 17.00 12.54
CA LEU A 98 8.11 17.72 11.41
C LEU A 98 6.62 17.97 11.61
N VAL A 99 5.89 17.04 12.24
CA VAL A 99 4.47 17.26 12.56
C VAL A 99 4.32 18.42 13.53
N THR A 100 5.18 18.49 14.56
CA THR A 100 5.20 19.62 15.51
C THR A 100 5.48 20.93 14.80
N LEU A 101 6.48 20.96 13.91
CA LEU A 101 6.83 22.15 13.14
C LEU A 101 5.69 22.61 12.23
N VAL A 102 5.08 21.68 11.47
CA VAL A 102 3.95 21.97 10.59
C VAL A 102 2.77 22.54 11.37
N ARG A 103 2.42 21.95 12.52
CA ARG A 103 1.32 22.44 13.37
C ARG A 103 1.61 23.80 14.00
N ALA A 104 2.85 24.10 14.35
CA ALA A 104 3.24 25.41 14.85
C ALA A 104 3.18 26.48 13.74
N ALA A 105 3.69 26.17 12.55
CA ALA A 105 3.74 27.12 11.44
C ALA A 105 2.37 27.35 10.78
N ARG A 106 1.52 26.32 10.73
CA ARG A 106 0.22 26.32 10.05
C ARG A 106 -0.83 25.59 10.89
N PRO A 107 -1.28 26.16 12.02
CA PRO A 107 -2.18 25.48 12.96
C PRO A 107 -3.53 25.06 12.35
N ASN A 108 -4.00 25.82 11.35
CA ASN A 108 -5.28 25.57 10.68
C ASN A 108 -5.15 24.74 9.39
N ALA A 109 -3.97 24.19 9.09
CA ALA A 109 -3.79 23.34 7.90
C ALA A 109 -4.67 22.08 7.99
N ARG A 110 -5.34 21.77 6.88
CA ARG A 110 -6.20 20.60 6.71
C ARG A 110 -5.59 19.58 5.76
N THR A 111 -4.91 20.05 4.73
CA THR A 111 -4.28 19.22 3.70
C THR A 111 -2.76 19.42 3.75
N VAL A 112 -2.02 18.41 3.32
CA VAL A 112 -0.56 18.45 3.18
C VAL A 112 -0.11 17.57 2.01
N LEU A 113 0.79 18.12 1.19
CA LEU A 113 1.56 17.37 0.21
C LEU A 113 2.90 17.00 0.82
N VAL A 114 3.24 15.71 0.78
CA VAL A 114 4.55 15.19 1.16
C VAL A 114 5.27 14.75 -0.10
N ILE A 115 6.46 15.30 -0.33
CA ILE A 115 7.34 14.91 -1.44
C ILE A 115 8.41 13.98 -0.88
N GLY A 116 8.45 12.75 -1.39
CA GLY A 116 9.22 11.64 -0.85
C GLY A 116 8.47 10.92 0.28
N LEU A 117 8.51 9.59 0.26
CA LEU A 117 7.84 8.72 1.22
C LEU A 117 8.82 8.13 2.23
N GLY A 118 9.98 7.64 1.77
CA GLY A 118 10.91 6.89 2.61
C GLY A 118 10.21 5.71 3.31
N SER A 119 10.26 5.65 4.64
CA SER A 119 9.53 4.63 5.42
C SER A 119 8.02 4.90 5.56
N GLY A 120 7.56 6.09 5.15
CA GLY A 120 6.19 6.56 5.34
C GLY A 120 5.89 7.11 6.74
N ARG A 121 6.88 7.18 7.64
CA ARG A 121 6.70 7.65 9.03
C ARG A 121 6.06 9.04 9.11
N THR A 122 6.62 10.02 8.41
CA THR A 122 6.13 11.41 8.50
C THR A 122 4.74 11.55 7.91
N ALA A 123 4.49 10.94 6.75
CA ALA A 123 3.16 10.93 6.13
C ALA A 123 2.11 10.27 7.05
N ALA A 124 2.44 9.13 7.66
CA ALA A 124 1.55 8.47 8.62
C ALA A 124 1.32 9.31 9.88
N ALA A 125 2.34 9.99 10.39
CA ALA A 125 2.23 10.85 11.56
C ALA A 125 1.39 12.11 11.28
N LEU A 126 1.52 12.72 10.09
CA LEU A 126 0.68 13.82 9.64
C LEU A 126 -0.80 13.39 9.51
N ALA A 127 -1.05 12.22 8.93
CA ALA A 127 -2.40 11.66 8.85
C ALA A 127 -2.99 11.37 10.23
N ALA A 128 -2.21 10.77 11.14
CA ALA A 128 -2.61 10.53 12.52
C ALA A 128 -2.90 11.84 13.30
N ALA A 129 -2.24 12.94 12.92
CA ALA A 129 -2.53 14.26 13.45
C ALA A 129 -3.78 14.92 12.84
N GLY A 130 -4.50 14.25 11.93
CA GLY A 130 -5.74 14.72 11.33
C GLY A 130 -5.57 15.62 10.10
N LEU A 131 -4.43 15.56 9.41
CA LEU A 131 -4.30 16.15 8.08
C LEU A 131 -4.71 15.14 6.99
N GLU A 132 -5.31 15.63 5.92
CA GLU A 132 -5.44 14.91 4.65
C GLU A 132 -4.08 14.93 3.95
N VAL A 133 -3.51 13.75 3.73
CA VAL A 133 -2.13 13.60 3.24
C VAL A 133 -2.13 13.04 1.82
N GLU A 134 -1.49 13.76 0.91
CA GLU A 134 -1.09 13.25 -0.39
C GLU A 134 0.43 13.07 -0.40
N VAL A 135 0.89 11.95 -0.96
CA VAL A 135 2.33 11.66 -1.10
C VAL A 135 2.69 11.46 -2.56
N ALA A 136 3.66 12.22 -3.02
CA ALA A 136 4.33 12.00 -4.30
C ALA A 136 5.72 11.41 -4.03
N GLU A 137 5.96 10.19 -4.52
CA GLU A 137 7.23 9.47 -4.40
C GLU A 137 7.78 9.21 -5.81
N LEU A 138 9.06 9.44 -6.02
CA LEU A 138 9.70 9.24 -7.32
C LEU A 138 9.91 7.74 -7.59
N GLU A 139 10.19 6.98 -6.53
CA GLU A 139 10.57 5.58 -6.61
C GLU A 139 9.39 4.63 -6.31
N PRO A 140 8.81 3.95 -7.33
CA PRO A 140 7.70 3.02 -7.09
C PRO A 140 8.05 1.91 -6.10
N ALA A 141 9.30 1.45 -6.11
CA ALA A 141 9.81 0.45 -5.18
C ALA A 141 9.78 0.94 -3.72
N VAL A 142 10.00 2.23 -3.47
CA VAL A 142 9.90 2.81 -2.12
C VAL A 142 8.46 2.73 -1.61
N ILE A 143 7.46 2.98 -2.46
CA ILE A 143 6.05 2.85 -2.08
C ILE A 143 5.71 1.41 -1.68
N ASP A 144 6.11 0.43 -2.50
CA ASP A 144 5.93 -0.98 -2.20
C ASP A 144 6.63 -1.37 -0.88
N PHE A 145 7.88 -0.94 -0.71
CA PHE A 145 8.68 -1.30 0.45
C PHE A 145 8.21 -0.62 1.74
N ALA A 146 7.77 0.63 1.68
CA ALA A 146 7.14 1.33 2.82
C ALA A 146 5.94 0.54 3.35
N ARG A 147 5.10 0.00 2.47
CA ARG A 147 3.94 -0.83 2.85
C ARG A 147 4.38 -2.18 3.42
N ARG A 148 5.24 -2.89 2.70
CA ARG A 148 5.65 -4.26 3.05
C ARG A 148 6.57 -4.33 4.26
N PHE A 149 7.45 -3.36 4.48
CA PHE A 149 8.50 -3.48 5.50
C PHE A 149 8.41 -2.43 6.59
N PHE A 150 7.70 -1.34 6.38
CA PHE A 150 7.56 -0.25 7.35
C PHE A 150 6.10 -0.02 7.79
N GLY A 151 5.14 -0.80 7.28
CA GLY A 151 3.76 -0.74 7.74
C GLY A 151 3.00 0.53 7.34
N TYR A 152 3.48 1.26 6.34
CA TYR A 152 2.76 2.40 5.79
C TYR A 152 1.44 1.96 5.14
N GLN A 153 0.35 2.68 5.41
CA GLN A 153 -1.01 2.36 4.91
C GLN A 153 -1.66 3.54 4.17
N GLY A 154 -0.98 4.68 4.06
CA GLY A 154 -1.54 5.88 3.44
C GLY A 154 -1.57 5.82 1.91
N HIS A 155 -2.25 6.81 1.32
CA HIS A 155 -2.23 7.04 -0.10
C HIS A 155 -0.89 7.64 -0.55
N ALA A 156 -0.30 7.04 -1.58
CA ALA A 156 0.94 7.51 -2.21
C ALA A 156 0.91 7.15 -3.68
N ILE A 157 1.38 8.07 -4.52
CA ILE A 157 1.51 7.92 -5.96
C ILE A 157 2.98 7.95 -6.35
N ALA A 158 3.31 7.17 -7.39
CA ALA A 158 4.58 7.32 -8.08
C ALA A 158 4.47 8.52 -9.03
N SER A 159 5.32 9.53 -8.88
CA SER A 159 5.30 10.73 -9.72
C SER A 159 6.67 11.42 -9.74
N ASP A 160 7.06 11.93 -10.91
CA ASP A 160 8.27 12.73 -11.13
C ASP A 160 7.98 14.25 -11.20
N GLY A 161 6.70 14.65 -11.16
CA GLY A 161 6.25 16.04 -11.22
C GLY A 161 6.41 16.70 -12.59
N LEU A 162 6.60 15.95 -13.67
CA LEU A 162 6.77 16.47 -15.04
C LEU A 162 5.53 16.31 -15.94
N ASP A 163 4.55 15.52 -15.51
CA ASP A 163 3.29 15.24 -16.20
C ASP A 163 2.12 16.14 -15.76
#